data_AF-L2FT21-F1
#
_entry.id   AF-L2FT21-F1
#
_cell.length_a   1.000
_cell.length_b   1.000
_cell.length_c   1.000
_cell.angle_alpha   90.00
_cell.angle_beta   90.00
_cell.angle_gamma   90.00
#
_symmetry.space_group_name_H-M   'P 1'
#
loop_
_entity.id
_entity.type
_entity.pdbx_description
1 polymer ?
#
loop_
_entity_poly.entity_id
_entity_poly.type
_entity_poly.pdbx_seq_one_letter_code
_entity_poly.pdbx_strand_id
1 'polypeptide(L)'
;MTVPAPSPPSPAPTAPNGWQTQANVARFPYIGGSDAIAGWNSPNCGTCWQLTYNGKSINVLAVDHAGSGFNLALGAMNDLTNGQANQLGRIDAQATQVALSACGL
;
A
#
# COMPACT_ATOMS: atom_id res chain seq x y z
N MET A 1 6.11 -9.66 13.53
CA MET A 1 6.10 -9.07 12.17
C MET A 1 6.35 -10.20 11.19
N THR A 2 5.28 -10.94 10.86
CA THR A 2 5.36 -11.94 9.80
C THR A 2 4.65 -11.29 8.63
N VAL A 3 5.41 -11.02 7.58
CA VAL A 3 4.89 -10.89 6.23
C VAL A 3 4.93 -12.33 5.69
N PRO A 4 3.84 -13.10 5.72
CA PRO A 4 3.77 -14.29 4.90
C PRO A 4 3.36 -13.82 3.51
N ALA A 5 4.34 -13.64 2.64
CA ALA A 5 4.11 -13.90 1.23
C ALA A 5 4.35 -15.39 0.99
N PRO A 6 3.32 -16.17 0.63
CA PRO A 6 3.49 -17.40 -0.14
C PRO A 6 2.83 -17.15 -1.52
N SER A 7 3.43 -17.37 -2.71
CA SER A 7 4.49 -18.29 -3.14
C SER A 7 4.81 -17.98 -4.63
N PRO A 8 6.03 -18.23 -5.17
CA PRO A 8 6.20 -18.55 -6.60
C PRO A 8 6.18 -20.09 -6.78
N PRO A 9 5.94 -20.68 -7.98
CA PRO A 9 6.19 -20.14 -9.32
C PRO A 9 5.10 -20.46 -10.37
N SER A 10 4.40 -19.45 -10.90
CA SER A 10 3.66 -19.45 -12.18
C SER A 10 3.04 -18.06 -12.32
N PRO A 11 2.99 -17.46 -13.52
CA PRO A 11 2.99 -16.01 -13.65
C PRO A 11 1.74 -15.46 -12.98
N ALA A 12 1.91 -14.84 -11.81
CA ALA A 12 0.96 -13.83 -11.39
C ALA A 12 0.82 -12.92 -12.60
N PRO A 13 -0.41 -12.58 -13.05
CA PRO A 13 -0.57 -11.60 -14.11
C PRO A 13 0.30 -10.44 -13.65
N THR A 14 1.34 -10.18 -14.44
CA THR A 14 2.30 -9.10 -14.20
C THR A 14 1.45 -7.95 -13.69
N ALA A 15 1.71 -7.46 -12.47
CA ALA A 15 1.23 -6.13 -12.10
C ALA A 15 1.44 -5.30 -13.37
N PRO A 16 0.42 -4.61 -13.93
CA PRO A 16 0.35 -4.23 -15.35
C PRO A 16 1.62 -3.54 -15.93
N ASN A 17 2.54 -3.17 -15.04
CA ASN A 17 3.80 -2.47 -15.21
C ASN A 17 5.07 -3.36 -15.07
N GLY A 18 4.97 -4.70 -15.01
CA GLY A 18 6.12 -5.62 -15.04
C GLY A 18 6.96 -5.72 -13.74
N TRP A 19 6.41 -5.32 -12.60
CA TRP A 19 7.15 -5.34 -11.33
C TRP A 19 7.22 -6.72 -10.70
N GLN A 20 8.45 -7.21 -10.48
CA GLN A 20 8.71 -8.53 -9.86
C GLN A 20 8.91 -8.47 -8.35
N THR A 21 9.26 -7.29 -7.81
CA THR A 21 9.49 -7.08 -6.38
C THR A 21 8.80 -5.79 -5.93
N GLN A 22 8.45 -5.72 -4.65
CA GLN A 22 7.88 -4.51 -4.03
C GLN A 22 8.79 -3.29 -4.17
N ALA A 23 10.11 -3.51 -4.19
CA ALA A 23 11.12 -2.46 -4.37
C ALA A 23 11.10 -1.83 -5.77
N ASN A 24 10.56 -2.53 -6.77
CA ASN A 24 10.48 -2.03 -8.15
C ASN A 24 9.23 -1.17 -8.38
N VAL A 25 8.37 -1.00 -7.38
CA VAL A 25 7.23 -0.08 -7.44
C VAL A 25 7.75 1.35 -7.55
N ALA A 26 7.25 2.11 -8.53
CA ALA A 26 7.74 3.45 -8.88
C ALA A 26 7.86 4.44 -7.71
N ARG A 27 7.10 4.23 -6.63
CA ARG A 27 7.12 5.07 -5.42
C ARG A 27 7.40 4.28 -4.14
N PHE A 28 8.18 3.19 -4.19
CA PHE A 28 8.62 2.54 -2.95
C PHE A 28 9.29 3.59 -2.02
N PRO A 29 8.99 3.62 -0.70
CA PRO A 29 8.21 2.65 0.09
C PRO A 29 6.71 2.97 0.25
N TYR A 30 6.09 3.81 -0.58
CA TYR A 30 4.67 4.17 -0.52
C TYR A 30 3.74 3.07 -1.08
N ILE A 31 3.80 1.91 -0.44
CA ILE A 31 2.96 0.74 -0.75
C ILE A 31 2.35 0.18 0.53
N GLY A 32 1.26 -0.56 0.37
CA GLY A 32 0.64 -1.26 1.49
C GLY A 32 -0.43 -2.25 1.08
N GLY A 33 -0.92 -2.98 2.09
CA GLY A 33 -2.13 -3.77 1.97
C GLY A 33 -3.37 -2.94 2.27
N SER A 34 -4.49 -3.29 1.64
CA SER A 34 -5.81 -2.67 1.88
C SER A 34 -6.88 -3.74 2.02
N ASP A 35 -7.87 -3.50 2.87
CA ASP A 35 -9.08 -4.31 2.96
C ASP A 35 -9.98 -4.21 1.72
N ALA A 36 -9.80 -3.18 0.89
CA ALA A 36 -10.42 -3.11 -0.42
C ALA A 36 -9.94 -4.25 -1.36
N ILE A 37 -8.76 -4.82 -1.14
CA ILE A 37 -8.23 -5.95 -1.91
C ILE A 37 -8.76 -7.23 -1.30
N ALA A 38 -9.96 -7.66 -1.70
CA ALA A 38 -10.61 -8.87 -1.16
C ALA A 38 -9.81 -10.17 -1.35
N GLY A 39 -8.79 -10.18 -2.21
CA GLY A 39 -7.92 -11.34 -2.44
C GLY A 39 -7.24 -11.33 -3.79
N TRP A 40 -6.81 -12.51 -4.23
CA TRP A 40 -6.14 -12.72 -5.50
C TRP A 40 -6.99 -12.24 -6.68
N ASN A 41 -6.36 -11.57 -7.66
CA ASN A 41 -7.01 -10.96 -8.82
C ASN A 41 -8.13 -9.96 -8.49
N SER A 42 -8.07 -9.32 -7.31
CA SER A 42 -8.98 -8.23 -6.97
C SER A 42 -8.80 -7.05 -7.94
N PRO A 43 -9.89 -6.44 -8.43
CA PRO A 43 -9.82 -5.23 -9.26
C PRO A 43 -9.26 -4.02 -8.50
N ASN A 44 -9.22 -4.09 -7.16
CA ASN A 44 -8.63 -3.05 -6.32
C ASN A 44 -7.11 -3.22 -6.14
N CYS A 45 -6.53 -4.32 -6.64
CA CYS A 45 -5.09 -4.49 -6.65
C CYS A 45 -4.45 -3.51 -7.63
N GLY A 46 -3.44 -2.77 -7.16
CA GLY A 46 -2.80 -1.71 -7.93
C GLY A 46 -3.59 -0.41 -7.95
N THR A 47 -4.56 -0.19 -7.07
CA THR A 47 -5.23 1.12 -6.93
C THR A 47 -4.42 2.08 -6.07
N CYS A 48 -4.53 3.38 -6.35
CA CYS A 48 -3.86 4.43 -5.59
C CYS A 48 -4.81 5.01 -4.53
N TRP A 49 -4.31 5.18 -3.31
CA TRP A 49 -5.07 5.68 -2.17
C TRP A 49 -4.33 6.85 -1.52
N GLN A 50 -5.04 7.94 -1.30
CA GLN A 50 -4.56 9.04 -0.48
C GLN A 50 -4.96 8.78 0.97
N LEU A 51 -3.97 8.74 1.85
CA LEU A 51 -4.16 8.61 3.29
C LEU A 51 -3.81 9.92 3.97
N THR A 52 -4.76 10.47 4.73
CA THR A 52 -4.63 11.75 5.41
C THR A 52 -4.73 11.58 6.92
N TYR A 53 -3.74 12.09 7.65
CA TYR A 53 -3.67 12.06 9.10
C TYR A 53 -3.11 13.39 9.61
N ASN A 54 -3.79 14.02 10.57
CA ASN A 54 -3.39 15.31 11.17
C ASN A 54 -2.98 16.38 10.13
N GLY A 55 -3.72 16.47 9.03
CA GLY A 55 -3.47 17.43 7.95
C GLY A 55 -2.33 17.06 7.00
N LYS A 56 -1.61 15.94 7.23
CA LYS A 56 -0.60 15.40 6.33
C LYS A 56 -1.20 14.31 5.46
N SER A 57 -0.92 14.35 4.16
CA SER A 57 -1.42 13.38 3.19
C SER A 57 -0.27 12.65 2.51
N ILE A 58 -0.41 11.34 2.32
CA ILE A 58 0.48 10.52 1.50
C ILE A 58 -0.34 9.73 0.47
N ASN A 59 0.27 9.40 -0.66
CA ASN A 59 -0.37 8.55 -1.66
C ASN A 59 0.31 7.18 -1.65
N VAL A 60 -0.46 6.12 -1.45
CA VAL A 60 0.03 4.75 -1.32
C VAL A 60 -0.61 3.86 -2.36
N LEU A 61 0.17 2.94 -2.91
CA LEU A 61 -0.34 1.91 -3.82
C LEU A 61 -0.79 0.69 -3.01
N ALA A 62 -2.04 0.27 -3.22
CA ALA A 62 -2.56 -0.95 -2.62
C ALA A 62 -2.09 -2.15 -3.45
N VAL A 63 -1.25 -3.01 -2.85
CA VAL A 63 -0.61 -4.15 -3.54
C VAL A 63 -0.87 -5.50 -2.88
N ASP A 64 -1.51 -5.50 -1.72
CA ASP A 64 -1.82 -6.71 -0.95
C ASP A 64 -3.15 -6.58 -0.21
N HIS A 65 -3.70 -7.70 0.25
CA HIS A 65 -4.86 -7.70 1.13
C HIS A 65 -4.44 -7.34 2.56
N ALA A 66 -5.24 -6.49 3.22
CA ALA A 66 -5.19 -6.29 4.66
C ALA A 66 -6.52 -6.71 5.28
N GLY A 67 -6.51 -7.37 6.44
CA GLY A 67 -7.75 -7.83 7.07
C GLY A 67 -8.71 -6.71 7.49
N SER A 68 -8.21 -5.49 7.71
CA SER A 68 -9.02 -4.29 7.97
C SER A 68 -8.18 -3.03 7.81
N GLY A 69 -8.71 -2.04 7.09
CA GLY A 69 -8.05 -0.78 6.80
C GLY A 69 -6.80 -0.95 5.94
N PHE A 70 -5.71 -0.28 6.32
CA PHE A 70 -4.46 -0.27 5.55
C PHE A 70 -3.27 -0.74 6.40
N ASN A 71 -2.43 -1.59 5.82
CA ASN A 71 -1.13 -1.98 6.37
C ASN A 71 -0.03 -1.38 5.51
N LEU A 72 0.66 -0.36 6.00
CA LEU A 72 1.66 0.38 5.22
C LEU A 72 3.10 -0.06 5.56
N ALA A 73 4.01 0.17 4.62
CA ALA A 73 5.43 0.13 4.95
C ALA A 73 5.76 1.18 6.04
N LEU A 74 6.71 0.84 6.92
CA LEU A 74 7.11 1.72 8.04
C LEU A 74 7.55 3.11 7.57
N GLY A 75 8.23 3.20 6.42
CA GLY A 75 8.62 4.47 5.81
C GLY A 75 7.42 5.35 5.44
N ALA A 76 6.41 4.77 4.79
CA ALA A 76 5.18 5.48 4.45
C ALA A 76 4.41 5.93 5.70
N MET A 77 4.28 5.06 6.71
CA MET A 77 3.61 5.44 7.96
C MET A 77 4.40 6.51 8.73
N ASN A 78 5.73 6.45 8.73
CA ASN A 78 6.56 7.51 9.31
C ASN A 78 6.35 8.83 8.60
N ASP A 79 6.27 8.81 7.26
CA ASP A 79 5.95 10.04 6.53
C ASP A 79 4.57 10.56 6.92
N LEU A 80 3.55 9.72 7.01
CA LEU A 80 2.20 10.16 7.42
C LEU A 80 2.15 10.70 8.87
N THR A 81 2.96 10.14 9.77
CA THR A 81 2.94 10.44 11.21
C THR A 81 4.08 11.34 11.69
N ASN A 82 4.88 11.88 10.77
CA ASN A 82 6.05 12.70 11.09
C ASN A 82 7.12 11.96 11.94
N GLY A 83 7.40 10.71 11.60
CA GLY A 83 8.40 9.86 12.23
C GLY A 83 7.92 9.12 13.49
N GLN A 84 6.60 9.08 13.72
CA GLN A 84 6.01 8.53 14.95
C GLN A 84 5.35 7.15 14.75
N ALA A 85 5.63 6.45 13.65
CA ALA A 85 4.90 5.23 13.29
C ALA A 85 5.05 4.13 14.35
N ASN A 86 6.27 3.95 14.89
CA ASN A 86 6.53 2.94 15.91
C ASN A 86 5.89 3.29 17.27
N GLN A 87 5.81 4.57 17.60
CA GLN A 87 5.24 5.05 18.86
C GLN A 87 3.71 4.98 18.85
N LEU A 88 3.10 5.31 17.71
CA LEU A 88 1.64 5.26 17.55
C LEU A 88 1.15 3.84 17.31
N GLY A 89 1.91 3.03 16.55
CA GLY A 89 1.59 1.64 16.21
C GLY A 89 0.43 1.48 15.23
N ARG A 90 -0.69 2.16 15.48
CA ARG A 90 -1.87 2.26 14.62
C ARG A 90 -2.42 3.68 14.70
N ILE A 91 -2.95 4.18 13.58
CA ILE A 91 -3.61 5.47 13.49
C ILE A 91 -4.94 5.32 12.76
N ASP A 92 -5.88 6.21 13.08
CA ASP A 92 -7.09 6.38 12.28
C ASP A 92 -6.85 7.50 11.27
N ALA A 93 -6.67 7.13 10.01
CA ALA A 93 -6.44 8.05 8.89
C ALA A 93 -7.64 8.03 7.92
N GLN A 94 -7.88 9.17 7.28
CA GLN A 94 -8.86 9.26 6.19
C GLN A 94 -8.26 8.65 4.93
N ALA A 95 -8.97 7.68 4.34
CA ALA A 95 -8.55 7.02 3.11
C ALA A 95 -9.46 7.45 1.95
N THR A 96 -8.88 7.87 0.83
CA THR A 96 -9.63 8.23 -0.37
C THR A 96 -8.96 7.63 -1.59
N GLN A 97 -9.73 6.92 -2.40
CA GLN A 97 -9.22 6.39 -3.66
C GLN A 97 -8.97 7.53 -4.64
N VAL A 98 -7.80 7.54 -5.27
CA VAL A 98 -7.39 8.58 -6.23
C VAL A 98 -6.91 7.94 -7.54
N ALA A 99 -6.74 8.76 -8.57
CA ALA A 99 -6.20 8.30 -9.86
C ALA A 99 -4.79 7.71 -9.69
N LEU A 100 -4.46 6.71 -10.51
CA LEU A 100 -3.14 6.05 -10.51
C LEU A 100 -1.97 7.01 -10.72
N SER A 101 -2.20 8.10 -11.45
CA SER A 101 -1.21 9.16 -11.68
C SER A 101 -0.73 9.81 -10.39
N ALA A 102 -1.57 9.84 -9.34
CA ALA A 102 -1.17 10.34 -8.03
C ALA A 102 -0.15 9.43 -7.32
N CYS A 103 -0.05 8.17 -7.73
CA CYS A 103 0.97 7.20 -7.34
C CYS A 103 2.09 7.06 -8.40
N GLY A 104 2.15 7.94 -9.40
CA GLY A 104 3.21 7.96 -10.42
C GLY A 104 3.07 6.88 -11.48
N LEU A 105 1.84 6.42 -11.73
CA LEU A 105 1.48 5.39 -12.71
C LEU A 105 0.50 5.90 -13.76
#